data_AF-A0A1D2K6B7-F1
#
_entry.id   AF-A0A1D2K6B7-F1
#
_cell.length_a   1.000
_cell.length_b   1.000
_cell.length_c   1.000
_cell.angle_alpha   90.00
_cell.angle_beta   90.00
_cell.angle_gamma   90.00
#
_symmetry.space_group_name_H-M   'P 1'
#
loop_
_entity.id
_entity.type
_entity.pdbx_description
1 polymer ?
#
loop_
_entity_poly.entity_id
_entity_poly.type
_entity_poly.pdbx_seq_one_letter_code
_entity_poly.pdbx_strand_id
1 'polypeptide(L)'
;MSTATKGFDWKDLLIGILYIVAAIALFNRPGAALGVLVIWLGILAIIKGVNNFIRYTKVKKVTGFNATILIIAGVLDILIGFVLLFNLNSGIVVIGVVFAFWVIVDSIAHILNAGFFKARNKGMYWLSLIFNVLCLVIGISLLFNPIVSALTVPLIIAFYFLLHGIEEVFSAFVK
;
A
#
# COMPACT_ATOMS: atom_id res chain seq x y z
N MET A 1 -24.53 -26.25 29.22
CA MET A 1 -24.84 -25.90 27.83
C MET A 1 -25.22 -24.43 27.79
N SER A 2 -24.30 -23.55 27.36
CA SER A 2 -24.61 -22.13 27.18
C SER A 2 -25.14 -21.93 25.76
N THR A 3 -26.38 -21.50 25.64
CA THR A 3 -27.05 -21.14 24.39
C THR A 3 -26.39 -19.91 23.79
N ALA A 4 -25.45 -20.10 22.87
CA ALA A 4 -24.95 -19.02 22.01
C ALA A 4 -26.06 -18.66 21.03
N THR A 5 -26.74 -17.54 21.26
CA THR A 5 -27.60 -16.93 20.24
C THR A 5 -26.70 -16.50 19.09
N LYS A 6 -26.80 -17.20 17.95
CA LYS A 6 -26.39 -16.66 16.65
C LYS A 6 -27.15 -15.37 16.45
N GLY A 7 -26.47 -14.25 16.63
CA GLY A 7 -27.08 -12.95 16.78
C GLY A 7 -26.44 -12.02 15.78
N PHE A 8 -27.28 -11.43 14.92
CA PHE A 8 -26.89 -10.44 13.94
C PHE A 8 -25.98 -9.36 14.55
N ASP A 9 -24.77 -9.21 14.01
CA ASP A 9 -23.79 -8.27 14.53
C ASP A 9 -23.95 -6.91 13.83
N TRP A 10 -24.73 -6.02 14.46
CA TRP A 10 -24.96 -4.65 13.97
C TRP A 10 -23.68 -3.84 13.77
N LYS A 11 -22.61 -4.15 14.53
CA LYS A 11 -21.34 -3.46 14.40
C LYS A 11 -20.67 -3.78 13.07
N ASP A 12 -20.60 -5.07 12.72
CA ASP A 12 -20.00 -5.52 11.46
C ASP A 12 -20.78 -4.97 10.26
N LEU A 13 -22.12 -4.93 10.34
CA LEU A 13 -22.94 -4.32 9.29
C LEU A 13 -22.59 -2.83 9.10
N LEU A 14 -22.53 -2.07 10.19
CA LEU A 14 -22.24 -0.63 10.13
C LEU A 14 -20.85 -0.38 9.53
N ILE A 15 -19.85 -1.15 9.97
CA ILE A 15 -18.48 -1.08 9.47
C ILE A 15 -18.45 -1.44 7.97
N GLY A 16 -19.14 -2.50 7.57
CA GLY A 16 -19.22 -2.93 6.17
C GLY A 16 -19.83 -1.87 5.26
N ILE A 17 -20.95 -1.27 5.68
CA ILE A 17 -21.59 -0.15 4.95
C ILE A 17 -20.63 1.05 4.84
N LEU A 18 -19.93 1.40 5.92
CA LEU A 18 -18.96 2.50 5.91
C LEU A 18 -17.84 2.26 4.89
N TYR A 19 -17.30 1.05 4.83
CA TYR A 19 -16.28 0.67 3.86
C TYR A 19 -16.80 0.76 2.42
N ILE A 20 -18.03 0.29 2.15
CA ILE A 20 -18.64 0.37 0.82
C ILE A 20 -18.83 1.84 0.40
N VAL A 21 -19.36 2.68 1.30
CA VAL A 21 -19.54 4.12 1.03
C VAL A 21 -18.20 4.79 0.75
N ALA A 22 -17.15 4.47 1.52
CA ALA A 22 -15.81 4.98 1.29
C ALA A 22 -15.27 4.54 -0.08
N ALA A 23 -15.43 3.27 -0.45
CA ALA A 23 -15.02 2.75 -1.76
C ALA A 23 -15.69 3.50 -2.92
N ILE A 24 -17.01 3.70 -2.85
CA ILE A 24 -17.77 4.45 -3.85
C ILE A 24 -17.27 5.90 -3.94
N ALA A 25 -16.99 6.55 -2.80
CA ALA A 25 -16.45 7.90 -2.79
C ALA A 25 -15.07 7.98 -3.49
N LEU A 26 -14.19 7.01 -3.25
CA LEU A 26 -12.88 6.94 -3.90
C LEU A 26 -13.00 6.70 -5.43
N PHE A 27 -13.89 5.79 -5.87
CA PHE A 27 -14.12 5.54 -7.30
C PHE A 27 -14.70 6.75 -8.04
N ASN A 28 -15.57 7.53 -7.38
CA ASN A 28 -16.18 8.70 -7.99
C ASN A 28 -15.21 9.87 -8.16
N ARG A 29 -14.23 10.03 -7.26
CA ARG A 29 -13.27 11.14 -7.27
C ARG A 29 -11.84 10.68 -6.94
N PRO A 30 -11.21 9.84 -7.79
CA PRO A 30 -9.90 9.28 -7.52
C PRO A 30 -8.81 10.35 -7.43
N GLY A 31 -8.93 11.45 -8.19
CA GLY A 31 -7.98 12.57 -8.10
C GLY A 31 -8.03 13.32 -6.75
N ALA A 32 -9.22 13.48 -6.16
CA ALA A 32 -9.35 14.10 -4.83
C ALA A 32 -8.80 13.15 -3.74
N ALA A 33 -9.13 11.86 -3.84
CA ALA A 33 -8.57 10.83 -2.96
C ALA A 33 -7.04 10.79 -3.04
N LEU A 34 -6.48 10.87 -4.26
CA LEU A 34 -5.05 10.96 -4.48
C LEU A 34 -4.44 12.19 -3.81
N GLY A 35 -5.08 13.36 -3.90
CA GLY A 35 -4.60 14.56 -3.22
C GLY A 35 -4.54 14.40 -1.70
N VAL A 36 -5.56 13.77 -1.10
CA VAL A 36 -5.55 13.43 0.33
C VAL A 36 -4.42 12.45 0.66
N LEU A 37 -4.21 11.42 -0.18
CA LEU A 37 -3.11 10.47 -0.01
C LEU A 37 -1.74 11.15 -0.10
N VAL A 38 -1.55 12.09 -1.03
CA VAL A 38 -0.29 12.85 -1.16
C VAL A 38 0.03 13.59 0.13
N ILE A 39 -0.96 14.29 0.70
CA ILE A 39 -0.78 15.04 1.93
C ILE A 39 -0.50 14.09 3.10
N TRP A 40 -1.29 13.02 3.22
CA TRP A 40 -1.13 12.02 4.28
C TRP A 40 0.25 11.34 4.22
N LEU A 41 0.67 10.91 3.03
CA LEU A 41 1.97 10.28 2.81
C LEU A 41 3.11 11.27 3.02
N GLY A 42 2.94 12.54 2.67
CA GLY A 42 3.92 13.59 2.95
C GLY A 42 4.17 13.76 4.44
N ILE A 43 3.10 13.84 5.24
CA ILE A 43 3.19 13.90 6.71
C ILE A 43 3.86 12.63 7.25
N LEU A 44 3.44 11.46 6.80
CA LEU A 44 4.01 10.17 7.23
C LEU A 44 5.50 10.06 6.87
N ALA A 45 5.91 10.54 5.70
CA ALA A 45 7.29 10.54 5.27
C ALA A 45 8.17 11.39 6.19
N ILE A 46 7.71 12.59 6.58
CA ILE A 46 8.43 13.43 7.55
C ILE A 46 8.55 12.72 8.90
N ILE A 47 7.44 12.17 9.42
CA ILE A 47 7.42 11.45 10.71
C ILE A 47 8.37 10.24 10.66
N LYS A 48 8.31 9.44 9.60
CA LYS A 48 9.17 8.28 9.38
C LYS A 48 10.64 8.70 9.29
N GLY A 49 10.93 9.80 8.60
CA GLY A 49 12.27 10.35 8.49
C GLY A 49 12.84 10.72 9.87
N VAL A 50 12.08 11.45 10.68
CA VAL A 50 12.44 11.78 12.08
C VAL A 50 12.65 10.50 12.91
N ASN A 51 11.76 9.51 12.78
CA ASN A 51 11.89 8.23 13.47
C ASN A 51 13.16 7.46 13.08
N ASN A 52 13.63 7.56 11.84
CA ASN A 52 14.87 6.92 11.42
C ASN A 52 16.10 7.52 12.12
N PHE A 53 16.12 8.81 12.41
CA PHE A 53 17.17 9.43 13.24
C PHE A 53 17.15 8.89 14.68
N ILE A 54 15.96 8.79 15.28
CA ILE A 54 15.82 8.22 16.63
C ILE A 54 16.31 6.77 16.64
N ARG A 55 15.92 5.96 15.64
CA ARG A 55 16.37 4.57 15.49
C ARG A 55 17.88 4.46 15.30
N TYR A 56 18.51 5.35 14.52
CA TYR A 56 19.97 5.38 14.38
C TYR A 56 20.66 5.50 15.73
N THR A 57 20.20 6.43 16.59
CA THR A 57 20.81 6.60 17.92
C THR A 57 20.65 5.37 18.79
N LYS A 58 19.50 4.68 18.72
CA LYS A 58 19.27 3.43 19.47
C LYS A 58 20.16 2.30 18.96
N VAL A 59 20.24 2.09 17.64
CA VAL A 59 21.08 1.04 17.03
C VAL A 59 22.54 1.26 17.39
N LYS A 60 23.06 2.48 17.22
CA LYS A 60 24.44 2.81 17.56
C LYS A 60 24.76 2.57 19.04
N LYS A 61 23.82 2.89 19.95
CA LYS A 61 23.99 2.68 21.40
C LYS A 61 23.95 1.20 21.80
N VAL A 62 23.11 0.38 21.16
CA VAL A 62 22.88 -1.02 21.56
C VAL A 62 23.87 -1.98 20.89
N THR A 63 24.17 -1.79 19.60
CA THR A 63 24.99 -2.74 18.83
C THR A 63 26.38 -2.22 18.49
N GLY A 64 26.67 -0.94 18.76
CA GLY A 64 27.90 -0.27 18.32
C GLY A 64 28.01 -0.08 16.81
N PHE A 65 27.03 -0.57 16.03
CA PHE A 65 27.05 -0.52 14.58
C PHE A 65 26.64 0.86 14.06
N ASN A 66 27.45 1.43 13.17
CA ASN A 66 27.11 2.67 12.48
C ASN A 66 26.12 2.39 11.36
N ALA A 67 24.82 2.44 11.69
CA ALA A 67 23.74 2.31 10.73
C ALA A 67 23.55 3.60 9.90
N THR A 68 24.59 4.05 9.19
CA THR A 68 24.58 5.26 8.35
C THR A 68 23.44 5.25 7.33
N ILE A 69 23.02 4.06 6.89
CA ILE A 69 21.85 3.86 6.03
C ILE A 69 20.55 4.44 6.61
N LEU A 70 20.36 4.40 7.94
CA LEU A 70 19.18 4.96 8.61
C LEU A 70 19.19 6.50 8.56
N ILE A 71 20.36 7.13 8.65
CA ILE A 71 20.48 8.58 8.52
C ILE A 71 20.13 9.00 7.09
N ILE A 72 20.73 8.34 6.09
CA ILE A 72 20.49 8.63 4.68
C ILE A 72 19.00 8.45 4.34
N ALA A 73 18.42 7.33 4.76
CA ALA A 73 16.98 7.09 4.60
C ALA A 73 16.14 8.15 5.31
N GLY A 74 16.53 8.57 6.51
CA GLY A 74 15.85 9.63 7.27
C GLY A 74 15.83 10.97 6.54
N VAL A 75 16.98 11.40 5.99
CA VAL A 75 17.08 12.64 5.21
C VAL A 75 16.21 12.55 3.95
N LEU A 76 16.31 11.44 3.20
CA LEU A 76 15.53 11.24 1.98
C LEU A 76 14.01 11.24 2.27
N ASP A 77 13.57 10.54 3.31
CA ASP A 77 12.16 10.50 3.72
C ASP A 77 11.63 11.92 4.04
N ILE A 78 12.42 12.75 4.75
CA ILE A 78 12.04 14.15 5.04
C ILE A 78 11.96 14.98 3.76
N LEU A 79 12.95 14.89 2.87
CA LEU A 79 12.97 15.63 1.61
C LEU A 79 11.78 15.26 0.73
N ILE A 80 11.48 13.97 0.60
CA ILE A 80 10.31 13.48 -0.14
C ILE A 80 9.02 14.03 0.50
N GLY A 81 8.92 13.99 1.83
CA GLY A 81 7.79 14.56 2.56
C GLY A 81 7.57 16.05 2.27
N PHE A 82 8.65 16.83 2.24
CA PHE A 82 8.57 18.23 1.84
C PHE A 82 8.10 18.41 0.40
N VAL A 83 8.64 17.66 -0.56
CA VAL A 83 8.23 17.73 -1.97
C VAL A 83 6.73 17.41 -2.14
N LEU A 84 6.24 16.39 -1.43
CA LEU A 84 4.82 15.99 -1.44
C LEU A 84 3.91 17.10 -0.93
N LEU A 85 4.31 17.82 0.13
CA LEU A 85 3.48 18.83 0.78
C LEU A 85 3.55 20.21 0.13
N PHE A 86 4.68 20.56 -0.50
CA PHE A 86 4.90 21.89 -1.06
C PHE A 86 4.20 22.08 -2.41
N ASN A 87 4.15 21.02 -3.22
CA ASN A 87 3.49 21.05 -4.52
C ASN A 87 2.73 19.75 -4.78
N LEU A 88 1.40 19.84 -4.78
CA LEU A 88 0.52 18.69 -4.94
C LEU A 88 0.74 17.98 -6.29
N ASN A 89 1.00 18.72 -7.37
CA ASN A 89 1.26 18.12 -8.70
C ASN A 89 2.59 17.36 -8.71
N SER A 90 3.65 17.93 -8.10
CA SER A 90 4.92 17.23 -7.94
C SER A 90 4.77 15.99 -7.07
N GLY A 91 3.99 16.09 -5.98
CA GLY A 91 3.69 14.97 -5.11
C GLY A 91 2.97 13.83 -5.82
N ILE A 92 1.98 14.14 -6.66
CA ILE A 92 1.28 13.16 -7.52
C ILE A 92 2.27 12.44 -8.43
N VAL A 93 3.16 13.16 -9.10
CA VAL A 93 4.16 12.56 -10.00
C VAL A 93 5.13 11.67 -9.20
N VAL A 94 5.62 12.13 -8.06
CA VAL A 94 6.51 11.36 -7.19
C VAL A 94 5.85 10.06 -6.74
N ILE A 95 4.59 10.11 -6.29
CA ILE A 95 3.84 8.90 -5.92
C ILE A 95 3.72 7.95 -7.12
N GLY A 96 3.38 8.47 -8.29
CA GLY A 96 3.25 7.66 -9.50
C GLY A 96 4.54 6.93 -9.86
N VAL A 97 5.68 7.61 -9.78
CA VAL A 97 6.99 7.00 -10.04
C VAL A 97 7.37 5.99 -8.96
N VAL A 98 7.20 6.34 -7.69
CA VAL A 98 7.50 5.44 -6.56
C VAL A 98 6.63 4.19 -6.60
N PHE A 99 5.34 4.34 -6.91
CA PHE A 99 4.41 3.24 -7.04
C PHE A 99 4.78 2.31 -8.21
N ALA A 100 5.07 2.86 -9.39
CA ALA A 100 5.50 2.07 -10.53
C ALA A 100 6.81 1.32 -10.25
N PHE A 101 7.78 1.99 -9.62
CA PHE A 101 9.03 1.35 -9.20
C PHE A 101 8.80 0.25 -8.16
N TRP A 102 7.90 0.48 -7.20
CA TRP A 102 7.52 -0.52 -6.22
C TRP A 102 6.90 -1.75 -6.88
N VAL A 103 5.96 -1.58 -7.81
CA VAL A 103 5.35 -2.69 -8.58
C VAL A 103 6.40 -3.49 -9.35
N ILE A 104 7.38 -2.82 -9.97
CA ILE A 104 8.47 -3.49 -10.70
C ILE A 104 9.33 -4.31 -9.76
N VAL A 105 9.81 -3.70 -8.67
CA VAL A 105 10.68 -4.37 -7.69
C VAL A 105 9.96 -5.54 -7.04
N ASP A 106 8.71 -5.36 -6.66
CA ASP A 106 7.86 -6.40 -6.05
C ASP A 106 7.67 -7.58 -7.02
N SER A 107 7.32 -7.30 -8.28
CA SER A 107 7.16 -8.31 -9.31
C SER A 107 8.46 -9.10 -9.55
N ILE A 108 9.61 -8.42 -9.62
CA ILE A 108 10.92 -9.07 -9.78
C ILE A 108 11.22 -9.95 -8.57
N ALA A 109 11.04 -9.43 -7.35
CA ALA A 109 11.27 -10.18 -6.12
C ALA A 109 10.40 -11.45 -6.06
N HIS A 110 9.12 -11.36 -6.45
CA HIS A 110 8.22 -12.49 -6.51
C HIS A 110 8.60 -13.51 -7.58
N ILE A 111 9.07 -13.08 -8.77
CA ILE A 111 9.58 -13.98 -9.82
C ILE A 111 10.83 -14.74 -9.33
N LEU A 112 11.78 -14.02 -8.70
CA LEU A 112 13.01 -14.64 -8.17
C LEU A 112 12.70 -15.66 -7.07
N ASN A 113 11.72 -15.36 -6.21
CA ASN A 113 11.28 -16.26 -5.15
C ASN A 113 10.29 -17.35 -5.64
N ALA A 114 9.77 -17.26 -6.87
CA ALA A 114 8.82 -18.22 -7.41
C ALA A 114 9.41 -19.64 -7.44
N GLY A 115 10.73 -19.77 -7.58
CA GLY A 115 11.46 -21.05 -7.56
C GLY A 115 11.16 -21.91 -6.31
N PHE A 116 10.91 -21.28 -5.15
CA PHE A 116 10.55 -22.01 -3.93
C PHE A 116 9.19 -22.73 -4.04
N PHE A 117 8.23 -22.18 -4.79
CA PHE A 117 6.91 -22.78 -4.96
C PHE A 117 6.89 -23.97 -5.92
N LYS A 118 7.91 -24.08 -6.80
CA LYS A 118 8.04 -25.16 -7.79
C LYS A 118 8.11 -26.55 -7.15
N ALA A 119 8.67 -26.65 -5.95
CA ALA A 119 8.81 -27.91 -5.21
C ALA A 119 7.49 -28.39 -4.57
N ARG A 120 6.54 -27.48 -4.31
CA ARG A 120 5.31 -27.79 -3.57
C ARG A 120 4.07 -27.90 -4.45
N ASN A 121 3.92 -27.00 -5.42
CA ASN A 121 2.76 -27.00 -6.32
C ASN A 121 3.09 -26.34 -7.67
N LYS A 122 3.23 -27.14 -8.73
CA LYS A 122 3.53 -26.66 -10.09
C LYS A 122 2.45 -25.72 -10.64
N GLY A 123 1.17 -25.90 -10.27
CA GLY A 123 0.09 -25.03 -10.73
C GLY A 123 0.21 -23.60 -10.17
N MET A 124 0.44 -23.50 -8.85
CA MET A 124 0.67 -22.19 -8.19
C MET A 124 1.94 -21.50 -8.68
N TYR A 125 2.98 -22.27 -9.02
CA TYR A 125 4.19 -21.73 -9.63
C TYR A 125 3.88 -20.99 -10.95
N TRP A 126 3.20 -21.65 -11.89
CA TRP A 126 2.90 -21.04 -13.19
C TRP A 126 1.93 -19.87 -13.08
N LEU A 127 0.91 -19.97 -12.22
CA LEU A 127 -0.03 -18.87 -11.98
C LEU A 127 0.69 -17.63 -11.44
N SER A 128 1.53 -17.82 -10.41
CA SER A 128 2.33 -16.73 -9.84
C SER A 128 3.29 -16.13 -10.87
N LEU A 129 3.97 -16.98 -11.65
CA LEU A 129 4.91 -16.51 -12.67
C LEU A 129 4.21 -15.63 -13.72
N ILE A 130 3.08 -16.09 -14.27
CA ILE A 130 2.32 -15.36 -15.28
C ILE A 130 1.83 -14.03 -14.70
N PHE A 131 1.25 -14.05 -13.49
CA PHE A 131 0.74 -12.85 -12.85
C PHE A 131 1.84 -11.80 -12.61
N ASN A 132 2.99 -12.23 -12.09
CA ASN A 132 4.10 -11.30 -11.82
C ASN A 132 4.76 -10.78 -13.11
N VAL A 133 4.81 -11.57 -14.18
CA VAL A 133 5.28 -11.07 -15.49
C VAL A 133 4.32 -10.00 -16.03
N LEU A 134 3.00 -10.21 -15.90
CA LEU A 134 2.02 -9.18 -16.27
C LEU A 134 2.16 -7.92 -15.42
N CYS A 135 2.28 -8.05 -14.10
CA CYS A 135 2.51 -6.93 -13.19
C CYS A 135 3.81 -6.18 -13.51
N LEU A 136 4.87 -6.89 -13.91
CA LEU A 136 6.13 -6.26 -14.34
C LEU A 136 5.93 -5.41 -15.59
N VAL A 137 5.24 -5.93 -16.62
CA VAL A 137 4.94 -5.18 -17.84
C VAL A 137 4.08 -3.95 -17.53
N ILE A 138 3.06 -4.12 -16.68
CA ILE A 138 2.20 -3.02 -16.23
C ILE A 138 3.05 -1.97 -15.48
N GLY A 139 3.89 -2.40 -14.53
CA GLY A 139 4.74 -1.49 -13.75
C GLY A 139 5.68 -0.68 -14.63
N ILE A 140 6.30 -1.31 -15.64
CA ILE A 140 7.12 -0.60 -16.64
C ILE A 140 6.26 0.37 -17.45
N SER A 141 5.07 -0.04 -17.88
CA SER A 141 4.14 0.83 -18.61
C SER A 141 3.74 2.08 -17.80
N LEU A 142 3.52 1.91 -16.49
CA LEU A 142 3.15 3.00 -15.58
C LEU A 142 4.22 4.08 -15.45
N LEU A 143 5.50 3.78 -15.67
CA LEU A 143 6.58 4.78 -15.66
C LEU A 143 6.45 5.80 -16.80
N PHE A 144 5.84 5.42 -17.93
CA PHE A 144 5.63 6.34 -19.05
C PHE A 144 4.50 7.33 -18.80
N ASN A 145 3.58 7.04 -17.87
CA ASN A 145 2.53 7.96 -17.45
C ASN A 145 2.36 7.98 -15.93
N PRO A 146 3.19 8.79 -15.22
CA PRO A 146 3.17 8.87 -13.77
C PRO A 146 1.84 9.32 -13.18
N ILE A 147 1.03 10.10 -13.92
CA ILE A 147 -0.29 10.55 -13.45
C ILE A 147 -1.25 9.36 -13.40
N VAL A 148 -1.29 8.56 -14.48
CA VAL A 148 -2.09 7.33 -14.50
C VAL A 148 -1.61 6.37 -13.43
N SER A 149 -0.30 6.20 -13.27
CA SER A 149 0.29 5.40 -12.19
C SER A 149 -0.20 5.85 -10.82
N ALA A 150 -0.13 7.14 -10.52
CA ALA A 150 -0.56 7.67 -9.23
C ALA A 150 -2.06 7.45 -8.98
N LEU A 151 -2.90 7.56 -10.02
CA LEU A 151 -4.34 7.30 -9.93
C LEU A 151 -4.67 5.82 -9.67
N THR A 152 -3.80 4.88 -10.02
CA THR A 152 -4.04 3.47 -9.70
C THR A 152 -4.05 3.20 -8.19
N VAL A 153 -3.30 3.98 -7.40
CA VAL A 153 -3.20 3.83 -5.95
C VAL A 153 -4.56 3.97 -5.24
N PRO A 154 -5.30 5.10 -5.37
CA PRO A 154 -6.62 5.22 -4.77
C PRO A 154 -7.63 4.22 -5.34
N LEU A 155 -7.49 3.79 -6.60
CA LEU A 155 -8.37 2.78 -7.18
C LEU A 155 -8.17 1.40 -6.54
N ILE A 156 -6.92 1.02 -6.26
CA ILE A 156 -6.61 -0.22 -5.54
C ILE A 156 -7.15 -0.15 -4.10
N ILE A 157 -7.00 0.99 -3.43
CA ILE A 157 -7.54 1.21 -2.08
C ILE A 157 -9.08 1.12 -2.10
N ALA A 158 -9.73 1.71 -3.10
CA ALA A 158 -11.18 1.64 -3.26
C ALA A 158 -11.66 0.20 -3.44
N PHE A 159 -10.96 -0.58 -4.27
CA PHE A 159 -11.26 -1.99 -4.47
C PHE A 159 -11.10 -2.80 -3.18
N TYR A 160 -10.03 -2.54 -2.42
CA TYR A 160 -9.80 -3.18 -1.13
C TYR A 160 -10.92 -2.86 -0.13
N PHE A 161 -11.33 -1.60 -0.03
CA PHE A 161 -12.45 -1.19 0.83
C PHE A 161 -13.77 -1.82 0.39
N LEU A 162 -14.00 -1.96 -0.93
CA LEU A 162 -15.19 -2.62 -1.42
C LEU A 162 -15.24 -4.08 -1.00
N LEU A 163 -14.15 -4.83 -1.23
CA LEU A 163 -14.08 -6.25 -0.85
C LEU A 163 -14.26 -6.44 0.65
N HIS A 164 -13.54 -5.67 1.45
CA HIS A 164 -13.61 -5.77 2.90
C HIS A 164 -14.99 -5.35 3.43
N GLY A 165 -15.61 -4.34 2.84
CA GLY A 165 -16.97 -3.94 3.17
C GLY A 165 -17.99 -5.04 2.90
N ILE A 166 -17.85 -5.76 1.78
CA ILE A 166 -18.68 -6.91 1.44
C ILE A 166 -18.47 -8.05 2.45
N GLU A 167 -17.22 -8.37 2.79
CA GLU A 167 -16.88 -9.39 3.79
C GLU A 167 -17.51 -9.10 5.16
N GLU A 168 -17.41 -7.86 5.65
CA GLU A 168 -17.99 -7.44 6.93
C GLU A 168 -19.53 -7.48 6.92
N VAL A 169 -20.16 -7.08 5.81
CA VAL A 169 -21.62 -7.23 5.65
C VAL A 169 -22.00 -8.70 5.74
N PHE A 170 -21.29 -9.62 5.08
CA PHE A 170 -21.54 -11.05 5.21
C PHE A 170 -21.31 -11.58 6.63
N SER A 171 -20.22 -11.15 7.29
CA SER A 171 -19.88 -11.52 8.67
C SER A 171 -21.02 -11.20 9.64
N ALA A 172 -21.67 -10.05 9.48
CA ALA A 172 -22.79 -9.62 10.31
C ALA A 172 -23.96 -10.62 10.38
N PHE A 173 -24.16 -11.43 9.33
CA PHE A 173 -25.25 -12.43 9.26
C PHE A 173 -24.82 -13.84 9.66
N VAL A 174 -23.53 -14.12 9.75
CA VAL A 174 -22.99 -15.48 9.97
C VAL A 174 -22.68 -15.77 11.44
N LYS A 175 -22.46 -14.73 12.25
CA LYS A 175 -22.24 -14.83 13.71
C LYS A 175 -23.50 -15.25 14.47
#